data_AF-A0AAN7BEQ5-F1
#
_entry.id   AF-A0AAN7BEQ5-F1
#
_cell.length_a   1.000
_cell.length_b   1.000
_cell.length_c   1.000
_cell.angle_alpha   90.00
_cell.angle_beta   90.00
_cell.angle_gamma   90.00
#
_symmetry.space_group_name_H-M   'P 1'
#
loop_
_entity.id
_entity.type
_entity.pdbx_description
1 polymer ?
#
loop_
_entity_poly.entity_id
_entity_poly.type
_entity_poly.pdbx_seq_one_letter_code
_entity_poly.pdbx_strand_id
1 'polypeptide(L)'
;MPRNGQERRQPASRFPHRNRNRNAKSADYYKQLAKAAKATAPRAVNAETTKQNMSNITKRWSEYCKFLKVNPQVYLEGARSEEVMVFFRWLLDERSTIKKRSTLNEYKRMWMMIYRKSTGRDFPRQEAEHLQNYIMQLSINKNLDILDKEKLVLNADDMYLILHHHWVRDQSIFPHERQRLQLALMLLVQAYTATRPRVISYRPTNPSLISAHYIGQDPDSDSELESGVQKHLPKCIRQSHIEM
;
A
#
# COMPACT_ATOMS: atom_id res chain seq x y z
N MET A 1 63.17 -9.34 -64.40
CA MET A 1 61.92 -9.80 -65.09
C MET A 1 61.43 -11.04 -64.35
N PRO A 2 60.13 -11.29 -64.04
CA PRO A 2 58.87 -10.47 -64.03
C PRO A 2 58.41 -10.19 -62.55
N ARG A 3 57.66 -9.14 -62.16
CA ARG A 3 56.30 -8.57 -62.40
C ARG A 3 55.19 -8.99 -61.40
N ASN A 4 54.46 -7.95 -60.96
CA ASN A 4 53.10 -7.88 -60.39
C ASN A 4 52.94 -8.18 -58.89
N GLY A 5 52.35 -7.32 -58.05
CA GLY A 5 51.39 -6.23 -58.28
C GLY A 5 50.08 -6.58 -57.56
N GLN A 6 49.99 -6.33 -56.25
CA GLN A 6 48.74 -6.50 -55.49
C GLN A 6 48.13 -5.15 -55.11
N GLU A 7 47.11 -4.82 -55.88
CA GLU A 7 46.22 -3.67 -55.75
C GLU A 7 45.28 -3.88 -54.55
N ARG A 8 45.45 -3.12 -53.46
CA ARG A 8 44.51 -3.11 -52.32
C ARG A 8 43.28 -2.28 -52.70
N ARG A 9 42.17 -2.95 -52.99
CA ARG A 9 40.84 -2.32 -53.10
C ARG A 9 40.32 -1.92 -51.71
N GLN A 10 40.04 -0.62 -51.51
CA GLN A 10 39.22 -0.14 -50.39
C GLN A 10 37.73 -0.25 -50.78
N PRO A 11 36.82 -0.71 -49.90
CA PRO A 11 35.39 -0.69 -50.20
C PRO A 11 34.80 0.71 -49.92
N ALA A 12 34.18 1.30 -50.93
CA ALA A 12 33.42 2.53 -50.84
C ALA A 12 32.20 2.36 -49.91
N SER A 13 32.10 3.19 -48.85
CA SER A 13 30.92 3.22 -47.97
C SER A 13 29.73 3.86 -48.70
N ARG A 14 28.88 3.02 -49.28
CA ARG A 14 27.69 3.40 -50.06
C ARG A 14 26.45 3.42 -49.17
N PHE A 15 26.36 4.33 -48.20
CA PHE A 15 25.10 4.60 -47.51
C PHE A 15 24.88 6.10 -47.30
N PRO A 16 23.85 6.70 -47.90
CA PRO A 16 23.54 8.11 -47.68
C PRO A 16 23.08 8.32 -46.23
N HIS A 17 23.68 9.31 -45.57
CA HIS A 17 23.28 9.75 -44.23
C HIS A 17 21.81 10.18 -44.26
N ARG A 18 20.94 9.36 -43.65
CA ARG A 18 19.53 9.67 -43.45
C ARG A 18 19.44 10.92 -42.58
N ASN A 19 19.04 12.04 -43.19
CA ASN A 19 18.87 13.33 -42.53
C ASN A 19 17.83 13.18 -41.41
N ARG A 20 18.29 13.11 -40.15
CA ARG A 20 17.41 12.95 -38.97
C ARG A 20 16.70 14.28 -38.71
N ASN A 21 15.54 14.40 -39.37
CA ASN A 21 14.34 15.17 -39.04
C ASN A 21 14.52 16.55 -38.36
N ARG A 22 14.11 17.60 -39.08
CA ARG A 22 14.12 19.04 -38.70
C ARG A 22 13.21 19.42 -37.51
N ASN A 23 12.57 18.44 -36.87
CA ASN A 23 11.70 18.62 -35.70
C ASN A 23 12.28 17.99 -34.41
N ALA A 24 13.59 17.73 -34.39
CA ALA A 24 14.26 17.23 -33.20
C ALA A 24 14.24 18.30 -32.09
N LYS A 25 13.40 18.08 -31.07
CA LYS A 25 13.35 18.91 -29.86
C LYS A 25 14.76 18.97 -29.23
N SER A 26 15.21 20.18 -28.89
CA SER A 26 16.53 20.39 -28.27
C SER A 26 16.68 19.61 -26.97
N ALA A 27 17.91 19.20 -26.65
CA ALA A 27 18.23 18.61 -25.35
C ALA A 27 17.77 19.51 -24.19
N ASP A 28 17.81 20.84 -24.36
CA ASP A 28 17.41 21.80 -23.34
C ASP A 28 15.89 21.81 -23.09
N TYR A 29 15.09 21.53 -24.12
CA TYR A 29 13.65 21.31 -23.96
C TYR A 29 13.38 20.14 -23.01
N TYR A 30 14.11 19.03 -23.17
CA TYR A 30 13.95 17.88 -22.29
C TYR A 30 14.51 18.11 -20.88
N LYS A 31 15.58 18.90 -20.72
CA LYS A 31 16.09 19.32 -19.39
C LYS A 31 15.07 20.19 -18.65
N GLN A 32 14.45 21.14 -19.34
CA GLN A 32 13.38 21.99 -18.78
C GLN A 32 12.15 21.16 -18.40
N LEU A 33 11.74 20.23 -19.28
CA LEU A 33 10.65 19.30 -19.00
C LEU A 33 10.96 18.40 -17.79
N ALA A 34 12.19 17.93 -17.63
CA ALA A 34 12.61 17.15 -16.47
C ALA A 34 12.58 17.97 -15.16
N LYS A 35 12.96 19.26 -15.22
CA LYS A 35 12.87 20.17 -14.06
C LYS A 35 11.41 20.44 -13.67
N ALA A 36 10.54 20.69 -14.65
CA ALA A 36 9.11 20.86 -14.43
C ALA A 36 8.46 19.57 -13.90
N ALA A 37 8.81 18.41 -14.46
CA ALA A 37 8.30 17.11 -14.02
C ALA A 37 8.72 16.76 -12.59
N LYS A 38 9.91 17.17 -12.14
CA LYS A 38 10.33 17.02 -10.73
C LYS A 38 9.51 17.90 -9.79
N ALA A 39 9.11 19.09 -10.23
CA ALA A 39 8.29 20.01 -9.43
C ALA A 39 6.82 19.55 -9.34
N THR A 40 6.27 18.97 -10.42
CA THR A 40 4.87 18.51 -10.50
C THR A 40 4.73 17.00 -10.34
N ALA A 41 5.75 16.31 -9.82
CA ALA A 41 5.72 14.86 -9.67
C ALA A 41 4.54 14.46 -8.77
N PRO A 42 3.55 13.69 -9.27
CA PRO A 42 2.41 13.32 -8.46
C PRO A 42 2.87 12.49 -7.28
N ARG A 43 2.57 12.94 -6.06
CA ARG A 43 2.73 12.11 -4.87
C ARG A 43 1.65 11.04 -4.92
N ALA A 44 2.04 9.78 -4.76
CA ALA A 44 1.06 8.70 -4.67
C ALA A 44 0.10 8.97 -3.50
N VAL A 45 -1.19 9.07 -3.80
CA VAL A 45 -2.24 9.20 -2.79
C VAL A 45 -2.57 7.81 -2.28
N ASN A 46 -2.50 7.63 -0.96
CA ASN A 46 -2.84 6.36 -0.33
C ASN A 46 -4.35 6.16 -0.34
N ALA A 47 -4.80 4.93 -0.59
CA ALA A 47 -6.20 4.56 -0.43
C ALA A 47 -6.66 4.82 1.02
N GLU A 48 -7.94 5.12 1.21
CA GLU A 48 -8.52 5.44 2.53
C GLU A 48 -8.25 4.35 3.58
N THR A 49 -8.35 3.07 3.21
CA THR A 49 -8.05 1.98 4.15
C THR A 49 -6.57 1.90 4.51
N THR A 50 -5.69 2.31 3.61
CA THR A 50 -4.27 2.43 3.94
C THR A 50 -4.05 3.57 4.93
N LYS A 51 -4.73 4.71 4.76
CA LYS A 51 -4.70 5.82 5.72
C LYS A 51 -5.20 5.38 7.10
N GLN A 52 -6.28 4.60 7.18
CA GLN A 52 -6.74 4.03 8.46
C GLN A 52 -5.71 3.09 9.12
N ASN A 53 -5.09 2.20 8.34
CA ASN A 53 -4.05 1.30 8.86
C ASN A 53 -2.84 2.08 9.36
N MET A 54 -2.46 3.15 8.66
CA MET A 54 -1.42 4.07 9.12
C MET A 54 -1.84 4.75 10.43
N SER A 55 -3.06 5.27 10.56
CA SER A 55 -3.55 5.89 11.81
C SER A 55 -3.46 4.96 13.01
N ASN A 56 -3.77 3.68 12.83
CA ASN A 56 -3.62 2.68 13.88
C ASN A 56 -2.18 2.58 14.38
N ILE A 57 -1.19 2.59 13.47
CA ILE A 57 0.23 2.55 13.86
C ILE A 57 0.71 3.90 14.39
N THR A 58 0.24 5.02 13.84
CA THR A 58 0.51 6.37 14.35
C THR A 58 0.06 6.51 15.80
N LYS A 59 -1.11 5.97 16.15
CA LYS A 59 -1.58 5.91 17.53
C LYS A 59 -0.64 5.10 18.43
N ARG A 60 -0.18 3.93 17.97
CA ARG A 60 0.74 3.06 18.73
C ARG A 60 2.11 3.70 18.93
N TRP A 61 2.63 4.34 17.89
CA TRP A 61 3.87 5.11 18.00
C TRP A 61 3.70 6.25 19.02
N SER A 62 2.57 6.96 18.98
CA SER A 62 2.29 8.02 19.95
C SER A 62 2.18 7.49 21.39
N GLU A 63 1.58 6.33 21.60
CA GLU A 63 1.52 5.65 22.92
C GLU A 63 2.93 5.27 23.41
N TYR A 64 3.76 4.70 22.53
CA TYR A 64 5.16 4.39 22.83
C TYR A 64 5.99 5.63 23.17
N CYS A 65 5.85 6.72 22.39
CA CYS A 65 6.53 7.98 22.67
C CYS A 65 6.06 8.62 23.98
N LYS A 66 4.77 8.49 24.33
CA LYS A 66 4.25 8.90 25.64
C LYS A 66 4.89 8.10 26.78
N PHE A 67 5.05 6.79 26.60
CA PHE A 67 5.75 5.93 27.57
C PHE A 67 7.20 6.38 27.78
N LEU A 68 7.91 6.71 26.69
CA LEU A 68 9.28 7.25 26.75
C LEU A 68 9.36 8.73 27.13
N LYS A 69 8.23 9.44 27.25
CA LYS A 69 8.14 10.89 27.50
C LYS A 69 8.89 11.74 26.45
N VAL A 70 8.89 11.29 25.19
CA VAL A 70 9.51 12.02 24.06
C VAL A 70 8.45 12.58 23.12
N ASN A 71 8.79 13.65 22.40
CA ASN A 71 7.90 14.18 21.37
C ASN A 71 7.82 13.19 20.19
N PRO A 72 6.61 12.72 19.79
CA PRO A 72 6.48 11.70 18.76
C PRO A 72 7.03 12.09 17.38
N GLN A 73 6.90 13.36 17.00
CA GLN A 73 7.35 13.87 15.70
C GLN A 73 8.88 13.93 15.64
N VAL A 74 9.49 14.57 16.64
CA VAL A 74 10.95 14.72 16.72
C VAL A 74 11.62 13.34 16.81
N TYR A 75 11.03 12.44 17.60
CA TYR A 75 11.55 11.08 17.74
C TYR A 75 11.39 10.26 16.46
N LEU A 76 10.31 10.47 15.69
CA LEU A 76 10.13 9.83 14.39
C LEU A 76 11.14 10.34 13.35
N GLU A 77 11.38 11.65 13.31
CA GLU A 77 12.33 12.29 12.37
C GLU A 77 13.78 11.86 12.61
N GLY A 78 14.16 11.66 13.88
CA GLY A 78 15.49 11.22 14.28
C GLY A 78 15.67 9.70 14.37
N ALA A 79 14.63 8.91 14.08
CA ALA A 79 14.66 7.46 14.28
C ALA A 79 15.69 6.77 13.39
N ARG A 80 16.56 5.95 13.98
CA ARG A 80 17.38 4.95 13.29
C ARG A 80 16.77 3.57 13.48
N SER A 81 17.41 2.55 12.94
CA SER A 81 16.90 1.19 13.06
C SER A 81 16.75 0.77 14.52
N GLU A 82 17.68 1.13 15.41
CA GLU A 82 17.67 0.75 16.82
C GLU A 82 16.42 1.24 17.57
N GLU A 83 16.02 2.50 17.40
CA GLU A 83 14.83 3.05 18.04
C GLU A 83 13.56 2.35 17.56
N VAL A 84 13.52 2.01 16.26
CA VAL A 84 12.39 1.31 15.65
C VAL A 84 12.36 -0.15 16.10
N MET A 85 13.51 -0.80 16.26
CA MET A 85 13.60 -2.15 16.82
C MET A 85 13.00 -2.21 18.23
N VAL A 86 13.37 -1.26 19.09
CA VAL A 86 12.84 -1.18 20.46
C VAL A 86 11.33 -0.94 20.44
N PHE A 87 10.83 -0.09 19.53
CA PHE A 87 9.40 0.08 19.32
C PHE A 87 8.69 -1.24 18.97
N PHE A 88 9.23 -2.03 18.01
CA PHE A 88 8.63 -3.31 17.64
C PHE A 88 8.67 -4.34 18.77
N ARG A 89 9.72 -4.32 19.59
CA ARG A 89 9.79 -5.15 20.80
C ARG A 89 8.73 -4.74 21.81
N TRP A 90 8.64 -3.44 22.13
CA TRP A 90 7.61 -2.89 23.02
C TRP A 90 6.20 -3.22 22.51
N LEU A 91 5.97 -3.10 21.20
CA LEU A 91 4.68 -3.39 20.58
C LEU A 91 4.24 -4.85 20.77
N LEU A 92 5.17 -5.80 20.73
CA LEU A 92 4.87 -7.22 21.00
C LEU A 92 4.66 -7.49 22.49
N ASP A 93 5.43 -6.82 23.36
CA ASP A 93 5.29 -6.97 24.81
C ASP A 93 3.92 -6.43 25.28
N GLU A 94 3.49 -5.28 24.75
CA GLU A 94 2.17 -4.69 25.01
C GLU A 94 1.03 -5.50 24.36
N ARG A 95 1.29 -6.17 23.23
CA ARG A 95 0.29 -6.97 22.49
C ARG A 95 0.73 -8.41 22.29
N SER A 96 0.60 -9.19 23.36
CA SER A 96 0.75 -10.65 23.34
C SER A 96 -0.19 -11.38 22.35
N THR A 97 -1.22 -10.70 21.83
CA THR A 97 -2.12 -11.23 20.79
C THR A 97 -1.46 -11.36 19.42
N ILE A 98 -0.36 -10.65 19.16
CA ILE A 98 0.33 -10.69 17.87
C ILE A 98 1.14 -11.99 17.80
N LYS A 99 0.63 -12.96 17.03
CA LYS A 99 1.25 -14.29 16.91
C LYS A 99 1.88 -14.55 15.54
N LYS A 100 1.79 -13.62 14.59
CA LYS A 100 2.16 -13.86 13.17
C LYS A 100 3.25 -12.89 12.72
N ARG A 101 4.27 -13.41 12.04
CA ARG A 101 5.35 -12.59 11.44
C ARG A 101 4.81 -11.64 10.37
N SER A 102 3.83 -12.08 9.58
CA SER A 102 3.20 -11.26 8.54
C SER A 102 2.61 -9.97 9.10
N THR A 103 2.02 -10.00 10.30
CA THR A 103 1.49 -8.81 10.99
C THR A 103 2.60 -7.81 11.32
N LEU A 104 3.76 -8.25 11.81
CA LEU A 104 4.90 -7.35 12.06
C LEU A 104 5.43 -6.73 10.79
N ASN A 105 5.55 -7.51 9.71
CA ASN A 105 5.96 -6.98 8.41
C ASN A 105 4.97 -5.93 7.88
N GLU A 106 3.67 -6.13 8.08
CA GLU A 106 2.65 -5.14 7.73
C GLU A 106 2.80 -3.88 8.57
N TYR A 107 2.99 -4.01 9.88
CA TYR A 107 3.23 -2.88 10.77
C TYR A 107 4.52 -2.12 10.42
N LYS A 108 5.60 -2.80 10.06
CA LYS A 108 6.81 -2.17 9.50
C LYS A 108 6.51 -1.37 8.25
N ARG A 109 5.74 -1.93 7.31
CA ARG A 109 5.34 -1.19 6.09
C ARG A 109 4.54 0.06 6.43
N MET A 110 3.55 -0.04 7.32
CA MET A 110 2.77 1.10 7.78
C MET A 110 3.64 2.16 8.46
N TRP A 111 4.55 1.74 9.33
CA TRP A 111 5.50 2.62 10.01
C TRP A 111 6.40 3.37 9.01
N MET A 112 6.97 2.68 8.03
CA MET A 112 7.79 3.32 6.98
C MET A 112 6.98 4.34 6.15
N MET A 113 5.69 4.08 5.91
CA MET A 113 4.82 5.05 5.23
C MET A 113 4.56 6.28 6.10
N ILE A 114 4.39 6.11 7.42
CA ILE A 114 4.23 7.22 8.37
C ILE A 114 5.52 8.06 8.41
N TYR A 115 6.69 7.42 8.51
CA TYR A 115 7.98 8.10 8.45
C TYR A 115 8.11 8.92 7.16
N ARG A 116 7.82 8.32 6.01
CA ARG A 116 7.90 9.01 4.72
C ARG A 116 6.98 10.22 4.62
N LYS A 117 5.75 10.10 5.13
CA LYS A 117 4.77 11.19 5.12
C LYS A 117 5.15 12.32 6.08
N SER A 118 5.65 11.98 7.26
CA SER A 118 5.98 12.95 8.30
C SER A 118 7.31 13.67 8.03
N THR A 119 8.31 13.00 7.45
CA THR A 119 9.65 13.57 7.18
C THR A 119 9.84 14.04 5.74
N GLY A 120 8.97 13.62 4.82
CA GLY A 120 9.12 13.83 3.38
C GLY A 120 10.25 13.03 2.73
N ARG A 121 10.93 12.13 3.46
CA ARG A 121 12.09 11.34 2.99
C ARG A 121 11.83 9.85 3.17
N ASP A 122 12.40 9.03 2.29
CA ASP A 122 12.36 7.58 2.49
C ASP A 122 13.29 7.18 3.64
N PHE A 123 12.87 6.18 4.42
CA PHE A 123 13.73 5.62 5.47
C PHE A 123 14.98 5.00 4.82
N PRO A 124 16.20 5.25 5.35
CA PRO A 124 17.42 4.80 4.71
C PRO A 124 17.41 3.29 4.45
N ARG A 125 17.83 2.89 3.25
CA ARG A 125 17.75 1.48 2.83
C ARG A 125 18.52 0.53 3.76
N GLN A 126 19.71 0.94 4.19
CA GLN A 126 20.54 0.14 5.10
C GLN A 126 19.85 -0.08 6.46
N GLU A 127 19.26 0.99 7.02
CA GLU A 127 18.47 0.91 8.25
C GLU A 127 17.23 0.02 8.08
N ALA A 128 16.56 0.11 6.91
CA ALA A 128 15.40 -0.71 6.59
C ALA A 128 15.74 -2.20 6.48
N GLU A 129 16.91 -2.54 5.92
CA GLU A 129 17.45 -3.89 5.82
C GLU A 129 17.84 -4.41 7.20
N HIS A 130 18.54 -3.61 8.02
CA HIS A 130 18.87 -3.95 9.40
C HIS A 130 17.61 -4.23 10.23
N LEU A 131 16.59 -3.38 10.12
CA LEU A 131 15.28 -3.59 10.74
C LEU A 131 14.59 -4.87 10.23
N GLN A 132 14.75 -5.24 8.96
CA GLN A 132 14.17 -6.49 8.44
C GLN A 132 14.80 -7.72 9.11
N ASN A 133 16.13 -7.71 9.22
CA ASN A 133 16.87 -8.79 9.86
C ASN A 133 16.51 -8.92 11.34
N TYR A 134 16.36 -7.78 12.03
CA TYR A 134 15.88 -7.78 13.40
C TYR A 134 14.46 -8.33 13.54
N ILE A 135 13.50 -7.94 12.69
CA ILE A 135 12.14 -8.51 12.75
C ILE A 135 12.16 -10.02 12.55
N MET A 136 13.04 -10.54 11.68
CA MET A 136 13.22 -11.98 11.52
C MET A 136 13.69 -12.64 12.83
N GLN A 137 14.74 -12.09 13.45
CA GLN A 137 15.26 -12.59 14.72
C GLN A 137 14.22 -12.49 15.85
N LEU A 138 13.55 -11.35 15.97
CA LEU A 138 12.49 -11.11 16.95
C LEU A 138 11.33 -12.10 16.77
N SER A 139 10.97 -12.42 15.53
CA SER A 139 9.92 -13.39 15.24
C SER A 139 10.28 -14.79 15.73
N ILE A 140 11.54 -15.21 15.58
CA ILE A 140 12.03 -16.48 16.11
C ILE A 140 12.04 -16.44 17.65
N ASN A 141 12.62 -15.39 18.24
CA ASN A 141 12.76 -15.27 19.70
C ASN A 141 11.42 -15.23 20.44
N LYS A 142 10.38 -14.66 19.81
CA LYS A 142 9.03 -14.57 20.37
C LYS A 142 8.10 -15.70 19.88
N ASN A 143 8.63 -16.70 19.17
CA ASN A 143 7.89 -17.84 18.63
C ASN A 143 6.67 -17.43 17.79
N LEU A 144 6.82 -16.39 16.96
CA LEU A 144 5.79 -16.01 16.02
C LEU A 144 5.67 -17.08 14.94
N ASP A 145 4.46 -17.29 14.46
CA ASP A 145 4.17 -18.15 13.35
C ASP A 145 4.69 -17.49 12.05
N ILE A 146 5.70 -18.16 11.47
CA ILE A 146 6.42 -17.79 10.25
C ILE A 146 5.79 -18.49 9.04
N LEU A 147 4.99 -19.54 9.27
CA LEU A 147 4.43 -20.36 8.22
C LEU A 147 3.31 -19.61 7.51
N ASP A 148 3.40 -19.64 6.19
CA ASP A 148 2.30 -19.25 5.34
C ASP A 148 1.23 -20.34 5.48
N LYS A 149 0.07 -19.95 6.03
CA LYS A 149 -1.07 -20.86 6.14
C LYS A 149 -1.52 -21.19 4.72
N GLU A 150 -1.62 -22.47 4.40
CA GLU A 150 -2.20 -22.91 3.14
C GLU A 150 -3.61 -22.30 3.01
N LYS A 151 -3.83 -21.62 1.89
CA LYS A 151 -5.13 -21.05 1.58
C LYS A 151 -6.01 -22.18 1.05
N LEU A 152 -6.80 -22.76 1.94
CA LEU A 152 -7.80 -23.77 1.57
C LEU A 152 -8.71 -23.19 0.47
N VAL A 153 -8.79 -23.89 -0.65
CA VAL A 153 -9.65 -23.54 -1.77
C VAL A 153 -10.98 -24.24 -1.58
N LEU A 154 -12.05 -23.45 -1.51
CA LEU A 154 -13.41 -23.95 -1.37
C LEU A 154 -13.82 -24.69 -2.66
N ASN A 155 -14.27 -25.94 -2.54
CA ASN A 155 -14.82 -26.68 -3.67
C ASN A 155 -16.36 -26.53 -3.74
N ALA A 156 -17.00 -27.19 -4.73
CA ALA A 156 -18.45 -27.13 -4.91
C ALA A 156 -19.22 -27.80 -3.75
N ASP A 157 -18.69 -28.89 -3.20
CA ASP A 157 -19.29 -29.62 -2.08
C ASP A 157 -19.26 -28.79 -0.79
N ASP A 158 -18.15 -28.09 -0.53
CA ASP A 158 -18.01 -27.18 0.59
C ASP A 158 -19.01 -26.02 0.49
N MET A 159 -19.23 -25.49 -0.72
CA MET A 159 -20.24 -24.46 -0.96
C MET A 159 -21.66 -25.00 -0.71
N TYR A 160 -21.96 -26.22 -1.15
CA TYR A 160 -23.23 -26.88 -0.83
C TYR A 160 -23.40 -27.05 0.69
N LEU A 161 -22.37 -27.50 1.40
CA LEU A 161 -22.39 -27.67 2.86
C LEU A 161 -22.61 -26.35 3.59
N ILE A 162 -21.95 -25.26 3.17
CA ILE A 162 -22.14 -23.92 3.73
C ILE A 162 -23.58 -23.46 3.55
N LEU A 163 -24.13 -23.60 2.34
CA LEU A 163 -25.50 -23.18 2.05
C LEU A 163 -26.51 -24.03 2.80
N HIS A 164 -26.32 -25.36 2.83
CA HIS A 164 -27.18 -26.26 3.60
C HIS A 164 -27.16 -25.90 5.09
N HIS A 165 -25.98 -25.60 5.65
CA HIS A 165 -25.88 -25.14 7.04
C HIS A 165 -26.66 -23.83 7.25
N HIS A 166 -26.42 -22.82 6.41
CA HIS A 166 -27.10 -21.52 6.44
C HIS A 166 -28.65 -21.62 6.36
N TRP A 167 -29.16 -22.55 5.56
CA TRP A 167 -30.61 -22.72 5.36
C TRP A 167 -31.28 -23.60 6.41
N VAL A 168 -30.65 -24.72 6.79
CA VAL A 168 -31.31 -25.80 7.55
C VAL A 168 -30.86 -25.84 9.00
N ARG A 169 -29.59 -25.50 9.28
CA ARG A 169 -28.98 -25.70 10.60
C ARG A 169 -28.74 -24.39 11.36
N ASP A 170 -28.64 -23.26 10.67
CA ASP A 170 -28.37 -21.98 11.30
C ASP A 170 -29.62 -21.46 12.05
N GLN A 171 -29.52 -21.47 13.38
CA GLN A 171 -30.53 -20.96 14.30
C GLN A 171 -30.29 -19.49 14.69
N SER A 172 -29.33 -18.81 14.05
CA SER A 172 -29.11 -17.39 14.29
C SER A 172 -30.36 -16.57 13.94
N ILE A 173 -30.65 -15.58 14.80
CA ILE A 173 -31.79 -14.68 14.62
C ILE A 173 -31.34 -13.53 13.74
N PHE A 174 -31.88 -13.47 12.52
CA PHE A 174 -31.69 -12.30 11.66
C PHE A 174 -32.70 -11.23 12.04
N PRO A 175 -32.30 -9.94 12.17
CA PRO A 175 -33.23 -8.83 12.37
C PRO A 175 -34.39 -8.82 11.36
N HIS A 176 -34.11 -9.22 10.12
CA HIS A 176 -35.12 -9.50 9.10
C HIS A 176 -34.75 -10.76 8.34
N GLU A 177 -35.71 -11.67 8.11
CA GLU A 177 -35.46 -12.91 7.37
C GLU A 177 -35.00 -12.68 5.92
N ARG A 178 -35.27 -11.50 5.34
CA ARG A 178 -34.68 -11.09 4.05
C ARG A 178 -33.14 -11.10 4.08
N GLN A 179 -32.52 -10.81 5.21
CA GLN A 179 -31.06 -10.81 5.35
C GLN A 179 -30.49 -12.23 5.20
N ARG A 180 -31.24 -13.27 5.60
CA ARG A 180 -30.88 -14.67 5.36
C ARG A 180 -30.80 -14.98 3.87
N LEU A 181 -31.79 -14.54 3.08
CA LEU A 181 -31.78 -14.65 1.62
C LEU A 181 -30.61 -13.86 0.99
N GLN A 182 -30.38 -12.63 1.44
CA GLN A 182 -29.30 -11.78 0.95
C GLN A 182 -27.92 -12.39 1.24
N LEU A 183 -27.71 -12.96 2.43
CA LEU A 183 -26.46 -13.62 2.79
C LEU A 183 -26.18 -14.82 1.87
N ALA A 184 -27.17 -15.68 1.63
CA ALA A 184 -27.05 -16.80 0.70
C ALA A 184 -26.67 -16.34 -0.72
N LEU A 185 -27.34 -15.29 -1.22
CA LEU A 185 -27.02 -14.71 -2.52
C LEU A 185 -25.59 -14.16 -2.57
N MET A 186 -25.15 -13.45 -1.53
CA MET A 186 -23.78 -12.93 -1.45
C MET A 186 -22.74 -14.04 -1.46
N LEU A 187 -22.98 -15.15 -0.73
CA LEU A 187 -22.10 -16.32 -0.73
C LEU A 187 -21.98 -16.94 -2.12
N LEU A 188 -23.11 -17.12 -2.82
CA LEU A 188 -23.13 -17.63 -4.19
C LEU A 188 -22.39 -16.72 -5.16
N VAL A 189 -22.65 -15.41 -5.12
CA VAL A 189 -21.95 -14.45 -5.98
C VAL A 189 -20.44 -14.48 -5.72
N GLN A 190 -20.00 -14.52 -4.46
CA GLN A 190 -18.57 -14.64 -4.13
C GLN A 190 -17.96 -15.95 -4.66
N ALA A 191 -18.69 -17.06 -4.57
CA ALA A 191 -18.24 -18.36 -5.05
C ALA A 191 -18.02 -18.36 -6.57
N TYR A 192 -19.02 -17.91 -7.33
CA TYR A 192 -19.00 -17.99 -8.80
C TYR A 192 -18.10 -16.94 -9.45
N THR A 193 -17.94 -15.77 -8.83
CA THR A 193 -17.16 -14.67 -9.41
C THR A 193 -15.78 -14.50 -8.78
N ALA A 194 -15.48 -15.28 -7.73
CA ALA A 194 -14.29 -15.11 -6.89
C ALA A 194 -14.10 -13.65 -6.40
N THR A 195 -15.20 -12.90 -6.27
CA THR A 195 -15.15 -11.49 -5.87
C THR A 195 -14.84 -11.35 -4.39
N ARG A 196 -14.09 -10.30 -4.05
CA ARG A 196 -13.75 -10.00 -2.65
C ARG A 196 -15.02 -9.53 -1.93
N PRO A 197 -15.24 -9.90 -0.65
CA PRO A 197 -16.43 -9.48 0.10
C PRO A 197 -16.68 -7.97 0.08
N ARG A 198 -15.61 -7.16 0.14
CA ARG A 198 -15.69 -5.69 0.11
C ARG A 198 -16.31 -5.11 -1.17
N VAL A 199 -16.34 -5.86 -2.28
CA VAL A 199 -17.00 -5.42 -3.52
C VAL A 199 -18.52 -5.49 -3.38
N ILE A 200 -19.01 -6.49 -2.64
CA ILE A 200 -20.45 -6.75 -2.48
C ILE A 200 -21.00 -5.99 -1.27
N SER A 201 -20.24 -5.97 -0.18
CA SER A 201 -20.59 -5.21 1.02
C SER A 201 -19.72 -3.97 1.13
N TYR A 202 -20.32 -2.79 0.94
CA TYR A 202 -19.64 -1.54 1.23
C TYR A 202 -19.50 -1.37 2.75
N ARG A 203 -18.28 -1.03 3.18
CA ARG A 203 -18.00 -0.60 4.55
C ARG A 203 -17.42 0.81 4.48
N PRO A 204 -18.12 1.83 5.02
CA PRO A 204 -17.57 3.17 5.07
C PRO A 204 -16.30 3.19 5.91
N THR A 205 -15.33 3.96 5.44
CA THR A 205 -14.12 4.24 6.18
C THR A 205 -14.41 5.37 7.17
N ASN A 206 -13.90 5.26 8.40
CA ASN A 206 -13.97 6.28 9.43
C ASN A 206 -13.09 7.49 9.02
N PRO A 207 -13.69 8.68 8.76
CA PRO A 207 -12.97 9.87 8.33
C PRO A 207 -11.97 10.39 9.36
N SER A 208 -12.26 10.24 10.66
CA SER A 208 -11.35 10.70 11.73
C SER A 208 -10.02 9.94 11.73
N LEU A 209 -10.03 8.66 11.36
CA LEU A 209 -8.80 7.87 11.21
C LEU A 209 -8.06 8.24 9.92
N ILE A 210 -8.79 8.63 8.88
CA ILE A 210 -8.20 9.10 7.63
C ILE A 210 -7.46 10.41 7.88
N SER A 211 -8.02 11.34 8.64
CA SER A 211 -7.38 12.62 8.97
C SER A 211 -6.25 12.49 9.99
N ALA A 212 -6.16 11.40 10.75
CA ALA A 212 -5.13 11.21 11.78
C ALA A 212 -4.06 10.18 11.37
N HIS A 213 -3.77 10.08 10.06
CA HIS A 213 -3.00 8.95 9.53
C HIS A 213 -1.47 9.09 9.64
N TYR A 214 -0.92 10.29 9.84
CA TYR A 214 0.51 10.52 10.11
C TYR A 214 0.70 11.69 11.07
N ILE A 215 1.94 11.91 11.52
CA ILE A 215 2.29 12.92 12.52
C ILE A 215 2.79 14.18 11.79
N GLY A 216 2.35 15.37 12.24
CA GLY A 216 2.74 16.65 11.63
C GLY A 216 1.76 17.19 10.59
N GLN A 217 0.47 16.83 10.67
CA GLN A 217 -0.54 17.37 9.75
C GLN A 217 -0.91 18.82 10.09
N ASP A 218 -0.70 19.73 9.14
CA ASP A 218 -1.51 20.93 8.99
C ASP A 218 -2.85 20.52 8.33
N PRO A 219 -4.01 20.92 8.87
CA PRO A 219 -5.32 20.40 8.45
C PRO A 219 -5.70 20.68 6.98
N ASP A 220 -5.00 21.58 6.29
CA ASP A 220 -5.41 22.12 4.98
C ASP A 220 -4.61 21.60 3.76
N SER A 221 -3.53 20.82 3.95
CA SER A 221 -2.62 20.49 2.84
C SER A 221 -3.10 19.37 1.90
N ASP A 222 -3.94 18.46 2.39
CA ASP A 222 -4.42 17.31 1.61
C ASP A 222 -5.77 17.58 0.90
N SER A 223 -6.52 18.61 1.32
CA SER A 223 -7.83 18.98 0.74
C SER A 223 -7.73 19.57 -0.66
N GLU A 224 -6.64 20.27 -1.01
CA GLU A 224 -6.49 20.87 -2.34
C GLU A 224 -6.20 19.83 -3.43
N LEU A 225 -5.46 18.75 -3.10
CA LEU A 225 -5.10 17.70 -4.05
C LEU A 225 -6.23 16.71 -4.33
N GLU A 226 -7.09 16.42 -3.33
CA GLU A 226 -8.24 15.53 -3.53
C GLU A 226 -9.37 16.18 -4.35
N SER A 227 -9.47 17.52 -4.33
CA SER A 227 -10.45 18.28 -5.13
C SER A 227 -10.27 18.13 -6.65
N GLY A 228 -9.05 17.81 -7.10
CA GLY A 228 -8.73 17.57 -8.51
C GLY A 228 -9.08 16.17 -9.00
N VAL A 229 -8.99 15.15 -8.12
CA VAL A 229 -9.27 13.75 -8.47
C VAL A 229 -10.78 13.46 -8.51
N GLN A 230 -11.55 14.12 -7.63
CA GLN A 230 -13.01 13.95 -7.56
C GLN A 230 -13.78 14.47 -8.79
N LYS A 231 -13.13 15.26 -9.67
CA LYS A 231 -13.73 15.82 -10.89
C LYS A 231 -13.76 14.84 -12.08
N HIS A 232 -13.06 13.70 -11.99
CA HIS A 232 -13.00 12.69 -13.06
C HIS A 232 -13.72 11.36 -12.77
N LEU A 233 -14.43 11.24 -11.64
CA LEU A 233 -15.31 10.09 -11.42
C LEU A 233 -16.68 10.27 -12.12
N PRO A 234 -17.20 9.24 -12.82
CA PRO A 234 -18.53 9.31 -13.43
C PRO A 234 -19.61 9.60 -12.38
N LYS A 235 -20.59 10.43 -12.76
CA LYS A 235 -21.63 11.03 -11.90
C LYS A 235 -22.50 10.03 -11.11
N CYS A 236 -22.41 8.72 -11.37
CA CYS A 236 -23.32 7.70 -10.86
C CYS A 236 -23.19 7.38 -9.35
N ILE A 237 -22.23 7.97 -8.63
CA ILE A 237 -22.05 7.76 -7.17
C ILE A 237 -22.49 9.00 -6.36
N ARG A 238 -22.89 10.11 -7.01
CA ARG A 238 -23.21 11.38 -6.32
C ARG A 238 -24.64 11.50 -5.76
N GLN A 239 -25.51 10.50 -5.91
CA GLN A 239 -26.89 10.60 -5.43
C GLN A 239 -27.32 9.36 -4.63
N SER A 240 -27.11 9.42 -3.32
CA SER A 240 -27.99 8.81 -2.32
C SER A 240 -27.87 9.54 -0.97
N HIS A 241 -27.88 10.87 -1.03
CA HIS A 241 -28.16 11.74 0.11
C HIS A 241 -29.38 12.59 -0.25
N ILE A 242 -30.57 12.03 0.00
CA ILE A 242 -31.87 12.71 0.15
C ILE A 242 -32.57 11.85 1.22
N GLU A 243 -32.39 12.20 2.50
CA GLU A 243 -33.32 12.97 3.36
C GLU A 243 -34.46 12.11 3.94
N MET A 244 -34.46 12.05 5.29
CA MET A 244 -35.49 11.62 6.25
C MET A 244 -36.18 10.26 6.06
#